data_AF-C6M1N4-F1
#
_entry.id   AF-C6M1N4-F1
#
_cell.length_a   1.000
_cell.length_b   1.000
_cell.length_c   1.000
_cell.angle_alpha   90.00
_cell.angle_beta   90.00
_cell.angle_gamma   90.00
#
_symmetry.space_group_name_H-M   'P 1'
#
loop_
_entity.id
_entity.type
_entity.pdbx_description
1 polymer ?
#
loop_
_entity_poly.entity_id
_entity_poly.type
_entity_poly.pdbx_seq_one_letter_code
_entity_poly.pdbx_strand_id
1 'polypeptide(L)'
;MKALVAVKRVVDYNVKVRVKADGSDVDIGNVKMSMNPFDEIAVEEAVRLKEAGKVSEIVAVSLGEKKCEETLRTALAMGADRAIHVETDTKLEPLAVAKLLKAVADKENPQIFFLGKQAIDDDANQVAQMLAALLNAAQGTFASKVQIEGDEVQIVREIDGGEETLALKLPAVISADLRLNEPRFVKLPNIMTAKKKPLEKLTPADLVADISPRLKTVKFAEPKARQAGVKVASVAELVEKLKNEAKVI
;
A
#
# COMPACT_ATOMS: atom_id res chain seq x y z
N MET A 1 -22.21 1.59 -3.69
CA MET A 1 -21.68 0.39 -2.99
C MET A 1 -20.66 0.80 -1.92
N LYS A 2 -20.38 -0.04 -0.91
CA LYS A 2 -19.36 0.25 0.11
C LYS A 2 -17.97 -0.17 -0.39
N ALA A 3 -16.97 0.70 -0.19
CA ALA A 3 -15.56 0.44 -0.47
C ALA A 3 -14.75 0.31 0.82
N LEU A 4 -13.81 -0.63 0.86
CA LEU A 4 -12.80 -0.74 1.91
C LEU A 4 -11.44 -0.37 1.33
N VAL A 5 -10.72 0.54 1.98
CA VAL A 5 -9.38 0.96 1.56
C VAL A 5 -8.37 0.64 2.65
N ALA A 6 -7.39 -0.21 2.37
CA ALA A 6 -6.31 -0.48 3.32
C ALA A 6 -5.20 0.55 3.16
N VAL A 7 -4.75 1.14 4.27
CA VAL A 7 -3.64 2.10 4.31
C VAL A 7 -2.60 1.68 5.34
N LYS A 8 -1.32 1.75 4.99
CA LYS A 8 -0.18 1.40 5.83
C LYS A 8 0.63 2.64 6.17
N ARG A 9 1.07 2.69 7.43
CA ARG A 9 2.04 3.66 7.90
C ARG A 9 3.46 3.12 7.67
N VAL A 10 4.26 3.86 6.92
CA VAL A 10 5.62 3.46 6.53
C VAL A 10 6.60 4.63 6.74
N VAL A 11 7.91 4.37 6.63
CA VAL A 11 8.92 5.44 6.58
C VAL A 11 8.67 6.28 5.33
N ASP A 12 8.76 7.62 5.47
CA ASP A 12 8.60 8.53 4.32
C ASP A 12 9.61 8.19 3.23
N TYR A 13 9.14 8.10 1.98
CA TYR A 13 9.95 7.65 0.84
C TYR A 13 11.17 8.55 0.56
N ASN A 14 11.23 9.77 1.10
CA ASN A 14 12.39 10.65 0.98
C ASN A 14 13.47 10.38 2.05
N VAL A 15 13.19 9.53 3.04
CA VAL A 15 14.14 9.21 4.11
C VAL A 15 15.05 8.08 3.68
N LYS A 16 16.36 8.33 3.76
CA LYS A 16 17.36 7.26 3.65
C LYS A 16 17.45 6.49 4.96
N VAL A 17 16.87 5.30 4.98
CA VAL A 17 16.95 4.39 6.13
C VAL A 17 18.37 3.83 6.32
N ARG A 18 18.66 3.39 7.55
CA ARG A 18 19.91 2.71 7.93
C ARG A 18 19.57 1.43 8.68
N VAL A 19 20.46 0.44 8.58
CA VAL A 19 20.34 -0.77 9.40
C VAL A 19 20.89 -0.46 10.79
N LYS A 20 20.27 -1.01 11.84
CA LYS A 20 20.82 -0.91 13.20
C LYS A 20 22.22 -1.52 13.27
N ALA A 21 23.06 -0.99 14.15
CA ALA A 21 24.44 -1.46 14.29
C ALA A 21 24.55 -2.96 14.67
N ASP A 22 23.54 -3.50 15.35
CA ASP A 22 23.44 -4.91 15.72
C ASP A 22 22.84 -5.82 14.62
N GLY A 23 22.39 -5.24 13.50
CA GLY A 23 21.76 -5.96 12.40
C GLY A 23 20.39 -6.56 12.73
N SER A 24 19.73 -6.10 13.80
CA SER A 24 18.45 -6.66 14.27
C SER A 24 17.24 -6.17 13.46
N ASP A 25 17.26 -4.92 13.00
CA ASP A 25 16.21 -4.30 12.20
C ASP A 25 16.73 -3.04 11.48
N VAL A 26 15.87 -2.37 10.75
CA VAL A 26 16.06 -1.00 10.25
C VAL A 26 15.87 0.00 11.40
N ASP A 27 16.69 1.06 11.45
CA ASP A 27 16.57 2.13 12.41
C ASP A 27 15.51 3.15 11.98
N ILE A 28 14.34 3.10 12.66
CA ILE A 28 13.18 3.95 12.39
C ILE A 28 12.79 4.82 13.60
N GLY A 29 13.66 4.93 14.62
CA GLY A 29 13.29 5.57 15.89
C GLY A 29 12.91 7.05 15.78
N ASN A 30 13.63 7.81 14.95
CA ASN A 30 13.49 9.27 14.80
C ASN A 30 13.26 9.69 13.34
N VAL A 31 12.72 8.80 12.52
CA VAL A 31 12.46 9.10 11.11
C VAL A 31 11.03 9.59 10.90
N LYS A 32 10.84 10.41 9.88
CA LYS A 32 9.51 10.82 9.43
C LYS A 32 8.77 9.59 8.87
N MET A 33 7.54 9.39 9.33
CA MET A 33 6.64 8.35 8.84
C MET A 33 5.51 9.01 8.06
N SER A 34 4.97 8.33 7.05
CA SER A 34 3.87 8.81 6.21
C SER A 34 2.93 7.67 5.81
N MET A 35 1.87 8.00 5.08
CA MET A 35 1.11 6.98 4.35
C MET A 35 2.02 6.40 3.26
N ASN A 36 1.87 5.11 2.98
CA ASN A 36 2.50 4.47 1.84
C ASN A 36 2.00 5.13 0.53
N PRO A 37 2.88 5.52 -0.41
CA PRO A 37 2.46 6.25 -1.62
C PRO A 37 1.39 5.54 -2.46
N PHE A 38 1.48 4.20 -2.57
CA PHE A 38 0.47 3.43 -3.30
C PHE A 38 -0.90 3.44 -2.60
N ASP A 39 -0.92 3.61 -1.29
CA ASP A 39 -2.16 3.65 -0.52
C ASP A 39 -2.83 5.02 -0.62
N GLU A 40 -2.07 6.11 -0.79
CA GLU A 40 -2.63 7.44 -1.11
C GLU A 40 -3.41 7.41 -2.43
N ILE A 41 -2.89 6.69 -3.42
CA ILE A 41 -3.53 6.49 -4.73
C ILE A 41 -4.79 5.63 -4.60
N ALA A 42 -4.74 4.58 -3.78
CA ALA A 42 -5.89 3.73 -3.47
C ALA A 42 -7.02 4.53 -2.79
N VAL A 43 -6.68 5.42 -1.84
CA VAL A 43 -7.65 6.32 -1.20
C VAL A 43 -8.23 7.30 -2.21
N GLU A 44 -7.39 7.94 -3.03
CA GLU A 44 -7.85 8.88 -4.05
C GLU A 44 -8.85 8.22 -5.02
N GLU A 45 -8.56 7.01 -5.49
CA GLU A 45 -9.45 6.31 -6.43
C GLU A 45 -10.81 6.04 -5.80
N ALA A 46 -10.84 5.56 -4.56
CA ALA A 46 -12.08 5.33 -3.83
C ALA A 46 -12.89 6.64 -3.67
N VAL A 47 -12.22 7.76 -3.41
CA VAL A 47 -12.86 9.08 -3.30
C VAL A 47 -13.41 9.55 -4.65
N ARG A 48 -12.67 9.40 -5.75
CA ARG A 48 -13.15 9.73 -7.10
C ARG A 48 -14.38 8.91 -7.48
N LEU A 49 -14.38 7.61 -7.18
CA LEU A 49 -15.53 6.73 -7.42
C LEU A 49 -16.74 7.12 -6.57
N LYS A 50 -16.51 7.65 -5.37
CA LYS A 50 -17.59 8.21 -4.54
C LYS A 50 -18.14 9.51 -5.09
N GLU A 51 -17.28 10.42 -5.54
CA GLU A 51 -17.69 11.67 -6.20
C GLU A 51 -18.46 11.40 -7.51
N ALA A 52 -18.15 10.30 -8.20
CA ALA A 52 -18.88 9.82 -9.36
C ALA A 52 -20.19 9.04 -9.02
N GLY A 53 -20.56 8.94 -7.75
CA GLY A 53 -21.78 8.26 -7.30
C GLY A 53 -21.75 6.73 -7.38
N LYS A 54 -20.59 6.11 -7.61
CA LYS A 54 -20.42 4.65 -7.69
C LYS A 54 -20.21 4.03 -6.31
N VAL A 55 -19.42 4.70 -5.47
CA VAL A 55 -19.20 4.35 -4.07
C VAL A 55 -20.08 5.23 -3.17
N SER A 56 -20.72 4.64 -2.17
CA SER A 56 -21.60 5.35 -1.23
C SER A 56 -20.91 5.61 0.12
N GLU A 57 -19.97 4.76 0.49
CA GLU A 57 -19.22 4.84 1.75
C GLU A 57 -17.80 4.30 1.55
N ILE A 58 -16.81 4.98 2.10
CA ILE A 58 -15.40 4.58 2.12
C ILE A 58 -14.96 4.32 3.56
N VAL A 59 -14.58 3.08 3.85
CA VAL A 59 -14.02 2.66 5.14
C VAL A 59 -12.50 2.51 4.99
N ALA A 60 -11.74 3.41 5.59
CA ALA A 60 -10.28 3.31 5.63
C ALA A 60 -9.84 2.37 6.77
N VAL A 61 -8.92 1.44 6.51
CA VAL A 61 -8.46 0.45 7.48
C VAL A 61 -6.95 0.49 7.59
N SER A 62 -6.43 0.55 8.82
CA SER A 62 -4.99 0.44 9.08
C SER A 62 -4.75 -0.48 10.26
N LEU A 63 -3.66 -1.24 10.20
CA LEU A 63 -3.33 -2.28 11.16
C LEU A 63 -1.90 -2.06 11.67
N GLY A 64 -1.72 -2.11 12.99
CA GLY A 64 -0.42 -1.89 13.62
C GLY A 64 -0.50 -0.98 14.85
N GLU A 65 0.63 -0.36 15.19
CA GLU A 65 0.77 0.45 16.40
C GLU A 65 -0.23 1.62 16.45
N LYS A 66 -0.42 2.18 17.65
CA LYS A 66 -1.27 3.36 17.88
C LYS A 66 -1.03 4.51 16.92
N LYS A 67 0.20 4.70 16.45
CA LYS A 67 0.57 5.77 15.52
C LYS A 67 -0.06 5.63 14.13
N CYS A 68 -0.59 4.45 13.76
CA CYS A 68 -1.37 4.28 12.53
C CYS A 68 -2.63 5.15 12.49
N GLU A 69 -3.13 5.61 13.65
CA GLU A 69 -4.22 6.59 13.71
C GLU A 69 -3.90 7.86 12.91
N GLU A 70 -2.64 8.34 12.91
CA GLU A 70 -2.24 9.53 12.15
C GLU A 70 -2.45 9.33 10.64
N THR A 71 -2.06 8.15 10.12
CA THR A 71 -2.26 7.77 8.72
C THR A 71 -3.74 7.64 8.38
N LEU A 72 -4.55 7.07 9.28
CA LEU A 72 -6.01 7.01 9.11
C LEU A 72 -6.64 8.41 9.09
N ARG A 73 -6.16 9.34 9.91
CA ARG A 73 -6.64 10.74 9.89
C ARG A 73 -6.31 11.42 8.56
N THR A 74 -5.17 11.10 7.94
CA THR A 74 -4.88 11.56 6.58
C THR A 74 -5.90 11.01 5.57
N ALA A 75 -6.18 9.70 5.58
CA ALA A 75 -7.19 9.10 4.69
C ALA A 75 -8.59 9.72 4.88
N LEU A 76 -8.99 9.97 6.13
CA LEU A 76 -10.23 10.66 6.49
C LEU A 76 -10.28 12.09 5.96
N ALA A 77 -9.14 12.79 5.96
CA ALA A 77 -9.02 14.15 5.46
C ALA A 77 -8.98 14.22 3.92
N MET A 78 -8.50 13.16 3.25
CA MET A 78 -8.58 13.01 1.79
C MET A 78 -10.03 12.79 1.33
N GLY A 79 -10.82 12.01 2.07
CA GLY A 79 -12.23 11.83 1.73
C GLY A 79 -12.91 10.58 2.28
N ALA A 80 -12.18 9.69 2.98
CA ALA A 80 -12.79 8.53 3.61
C ALA A 80 -13.88 8.94 4.62
N ASP A 81 -14.95 8.16 4.75
CA ASP A 81 -16.10 8.48 5.61
C ASP A 81 -15.79 8.21 7.07
N ARG A 82 -15.20 7.03 7.33
CA ARG A 82 -14.76 6.59 8.64
C ARG A 82 -13.55 5.68 8.52
N ALA A 83 -12.95 5.43 9.67
CA ALA A 83 -11.75 4.63 9.79
C ALA A 83 -11.94 3.49 10.78
N ILE A 84 -11.22 2.39 10.54
CA ILE A 84 -11.05 1.28 11.48
C ILE A 84 -9.55 1.13 11.71
N HIS A 85 -9.14 1.20 12.97
CA HIS A 85 -7.79 0.91 13.40
C HIS A 85 -7.76 -0.45 14.10
N VAL A 86 -7.02 -1.39 13.54
CA VAL A 86 -6.72 -2.67 14.21
C VAL A 86 -5.40 -2.50 14.97
N GLU A 87 -5.50 -2.14 16.24
CA GLU A 87 -4.39 -1.78 17.11
C GLU A 87 -3.62 -3.02 17.59
N THR A 88 -2.32 -3.07 17.31
CA THR A 88 -1.40 -4.10 17.81
C THR A 88 0.04 -3.64 17.73
N ASP A 89 0.84 -3.98 18.74
CA ASP A 89 2.29 -3.77 18.74
C ASP A 89 3.05 -4.92 18.04
N THR A 90 2.34 -5.98 17.63
CA THR A 90 2.94 -7.11 16.91
C THR A 90 3.29 -6.70 15.49
N LYS A 91 4.51 -6.98 15.05
CA LYS A 91 4.92 -6.81 13.64
C LYS A 91 4.11 -7.78 12.77
N LEU A 92 3.30 -7.26 11.86
CA LEU A 92 2.40 -8.05 11.03
C LEU A 92 3.06 -8.46 9.71
N GLU A 93 2.96 -9.74 9.38
CA GLU A 93 3.29 -10.26 8.05
C GLU A 93 2.12 -10.03 7.07
N PRO A 94 2.38 -10.01 5.75
CA PRO A 94 1.32 -9.83 4.74
C PRO A 94 0.12 -10.76 4.92
N LEU A 95 0.36 -12.02 5.31
CA LEU A 95 -0.71 -12.99 5.56
C LEU A 95 -1.57 -12.62 6.78
N ALA A 96 -0.95 -12.14 7.87
CA ALA A 96 -1.69 -11.67 9.05
C ALA A 96 -2.54 -10.45 8.71
N VAL A 97 -1.97 -9.51 7.93
CA VAL A 97 -2.71 -8.34 7.42
C VAL A 97 -3.91 -8.77 6.58
N ALA A 98 -3.72 -9.69 5.62
CA ALA A 98 -4.81 -10.18 4.77
C ALA A 98 -5.93 -10.88 5.56
N LYS A 99 -5.58 -11.69 6.58
CA LYS A 99 -6.58 -12.33 7.47
C LYS A 99 -7.38 -11.31 8.28
N LEU A 100 -6.70 -10.30 8.84
CA LEU A 100 -7.37 -9.24 9.61
C LEU A 100 -8.26 -8.39 8.71
N LEU A 101 -7.80 -8.03 7.50
CA LEU A 101 -8.62 -7.33 6.51
C LEU A 101 -9.84 -8.15 6.10
N LYS A 102 -9.70 -9.47 5.92
CA LYS A 102 -10.84 -10.38 5.66
C LYS A 102 -11.83 -10.38 6.83
N ALA A 103 -11.37 -10.44 8.08
CA ALA A 103 -12.25 -10.38 9.24
C ALA A 103 -12.99 -9.02 9.36
N VAL A 104 -12.32 -7.91 9.01
CA VAL A 104 -12.96 -6.60 8.90
C VAL A 104 -13.99 -6.60 7.75
N ALA A 105 -13.64 -7.19 6.61
CA ALA A 105 -14.52 -7.32 5.46
C ALA A 105 -15.80 -8.11 5.79
N ASP A 106 -15.71 -9.18 6.58
CA ASP A 106 -16.89 -9.96 7.00
C ASP A 106 -17.87 -9.12 7.84
N LYS A 107 -17.35 -8.22 8.68
CA LYS A 107 -18.17 -7.29 9.47
C LYS A 107 -18.76 -6.18 8.60
N GLU A 108 -17.98 -5.69 7.64
CA GLU A 108 -18.30 -4.50 6.87
C GLU A 108 -19.09 -4.77 5.58
N ASN A 109 -18.97 -5.97 5.03
CA ASN A 109 -19.53 -6.39 3.75
C ASN A 109 -19.29 -5.40 2.58
N PRO A 110 -18.05 -4.91 2.36
CA PRO A 110 -17.73 -4.06 1.22
C PRO A 110 -17.80 -4.86 -0.10
N GLN A 111 -18.07 -4.18 -1.20
CA GLN A 111 -18.13 -4.79 -2.53
C GLN A 111 -16.84 -4.58 -3.32
N ILE A 112 -16.06 -3.56 -2.98
CA ILE A 112 -14.81 -3.25 -3.67
C ILE A 112 -13.74 -2.92 -2.65
N PHE A 113 -12.54 -3.45 -2.88
CA PHE A 113 -11.39 -3.27 -2.00
C PHE A 113 -10.28 -2.57 -2.76
N PHE A 114 -9.71 -1.52 -2.17
CA PHE A 114 -8.54 -0.83 -2.71
C PHE A 114 -7.37 -0.97 -1.74
N LEU A 115 -6.23 -1.41 -2.27
CA LEU A 115 -4.97 -1.50 -1.57
C LEU A 115 -3.88 -0.90 -2.44
N GLY A 116 -2.77 -0.45 -1.87
CA GLY A 116 -1.58 -0.20 -2.67
C GLY A 116 -1.05 -1.49 -3.31
N LYS A 117 -0.40 -1.37 -4.47
CA LYS A 117 0.35 -2.47 -5.10
C LYS A 117 1.31 -3.15 -4.12
N GLN A 118 2.13 -2.35 -3.44
CA GLN A 118 3.08 -2.82 -2.45
C GLN A 118 3.28 -1.78 -1.36
N ALA A 119 3.84 -2.19 -0.23
CA ALA A 119 4.33 -1.26 0.77
C ALA A 119 5.84 -1.10 0.61
N ILE A 120 6.32 0.14 0.60
CA ILE A 120 7.73 0.47 0.31
C ILE A 120 8.74 0.04 1.38
N ASP A 121 8.27 -0.44 2.52
CA ASP A 121 9.11 -0.88 3.65
C ASP A 121 9.41 -2.39 3.62
N ASP A 122 8.45 -3.22 3.14
CA ASP A 122 8.63 -4.67 2.99
C ASP A 122 8.76 -5.11 1.52
N ASP A 123 8.39 -4.25 0.56
CA ASP A 123 8.37 -4.50 -0.88
C ASP A 123 7.73 -5.85 -1.26
N ALA A 124 6.76 -6.31 -0.47
CA ALA A 124 6.28 -7.69 -0.56
C ALA A 124 5.33 -7.92 -1.74
N ASN A 125 4.54 -6.90 -2.12
CA ASN A 125 3.50 -6.98 -3.15
C ASN A 125 2.61 -8.24 -3.00
N GLN A 126 2.04 -8.47 -1.81
CA GLN A 126 1.34 -9.73 -1.48
C GLN A 126 -0.06 -9.55 -0.90
N VAL A 127 -0.30 -8.50 -0.11
CA VAL A 127 -1.52 -8.39 0.74
C VAL A 127 -2.80 -8.41 -0.09
N ALA A 128 -2.85 -7.67 -1.21
CA ALA A 128 -4.05 -7.61 -2.05
C ALA A 128 -4.41 -8.98 -2.65
N GLN A 129 -3.41 -9.71 -3.16
CA GLN A 129 -3.61 -11.03 -3.75
C GLN A 129 -4.02 -12.07 -2.69
N MET A 130 -3.39 -12.01 -1.51
CA MET A 130 -3.76 -12.87 -0.38
C MET A 130 -5.19 -12.59 0.10
N LEU A 131 -5.57 -11.31 0.19
CA LEU A 131 -6.93 -10.93 0.58
C LEU A 131 -7.96 -11.42 -0.44
N ALA A 132 -7.69 -11.26 -1.74
CA ALA A 132 -8.57 -11.77 -2.79
C ALA A 132 -8.77 -13.29 -2.69
N ALA A 133 -7.68 -14.04 -2.46
CA ALA A 133 -7.74 -15.49 -2.27
C ALA A 133 -8.56 -15.88 -1.03
N LEU A 134 -8.36 -15.19 0.11
CA LEU A 134 -9.10 -15.47 1.35
C LEU A 134 -10.59 -15.12 1.26
N LEU A 135 -10.96 -14.13 0.44
CA LEU A 135 -12.34 -13.75 0.18
C LEU A 135 -12.99 -14.57 -0.94
N ASN A 136 -12.20 -15.37 -1.67
CA ASN A 136 -12.62 -15.98 -2.94
C ASN A 136 -13.21 -14.94 -3.91
N ALA A 137 -12.55 -13.79 -3.99
CA ALA A 137 -12.95 -12.62 -4.79
C ALA A 137 -12.08 -12.47 -6.04
N ALA A 138 -12.61 -11.79 -7.05
CA ALA A 138 -11.81 -11.41 -8.22
C ALA A 138 -10.68 -10.45 -7.83
N GLN A 139 -9.56 -10.46 -8.56
CA GLN A 139 -8.44 -9.57 -8.27
C GLN A 139 -8.00 -8.77 -9.50
N GLY A 140 -7.61 -7.52 -9.25
CA GLY A 140 -7.13 -6.57 -10.23
C GLY A 140 -5.86 -5.89 -9.77
N THR A 141 -4.71 -6.51 -9.99
CA THR A 141 -3.45 -5.96 -9.48
C THR A 141 -2.83 -4.96 -10.45
N PHE A 142 -2.04 -4.01 -9.95
CA PHE A 142 -1.32 -3.03 -10.78
C PHE A 142 -2.26 -2.18 -11.64
N ALA A 143 -3.44 -1.85 -11.11
CA ALA A 143 -4.43 -1.09 -11.86
C ALA A 143 -3.92 0.33 -12.13
N SER A 144 -3.94 0.74 -13.39
CA SER A 144 -3.72 2.11 -13.88
C SER A 144 -5.02 2.78 -14.35
N LYS A 145 -6.13 2.03 -14.41
CA LYS A 145 -7.49 2.57 -14.63
C LYS A 145 -8.53 1.68 -13.98
N VAL A 146 -9.59 2.26 -13.42
CA VAL A 146 -10.72 1.55 -12.81
C VAL A 146 -12.04 2.18 -13.25
N GLN A 147 -12.99 1.36 -13.72
CA GLN A 147 -14.33 1.79 -14.12
C GLN A 147 -15.37 0.79 -13.62
N ILE A 148 -16.40 1.27 -12.91
CA ILE A 148 -17.47 0.42 -12.38
C ILE A 148 -18.69 0.48 -13.29
N GLU A 149 -19.07 -0.68 -13.81
CA GLU A 149 -20.17 -0.88 -14.76
C GLU A 149 -21.11 -1.98 -14.23
N GLY A 150 -22.25 -1.58 -13.67
CA GLY A 150 -23.20 -2.54 -13.11
C GLY A 150 -22.61 -3.34 -11.93
N ASP A 151 -22.55 -4.65 -12.09
CA ASP A 151 -22.01 -5.64 -11.17
C ASP A 151 -20.55 -6.04 -11.45
N GLU A 152 -19.92 -5.39 -12.45
CA GLU A 152 -18.53 -5.61 -12.82
C GLU A 152 -17.68 -4.35 -12.61
N VAL A 153 -16.39 -4.58 -12.46
CA VAL A 153 -15.36 -3.54 -12.51
C VAL A 153 -14.40 -3.86 -13.64
N GLN A 154 -14.33 -2.95 -14.60
CA GLN A 154 -13.34 -2.99 -15.65
C GLN A 154 -12.07 -2.30 -15.15
N ILE A 155 -10.94 -2.95 -15.34
CA ILE A 155 -9.63 -2.43 -14.97
C ILE A 155 -8.68 -2.49 -16.14
N VAL A 156 -7.78 -1.51 -16.20
CA VAL A 156 -6.56 -1.60 -17.01
C VAL A 156 -5.40 -1.78 -16.06
N ARG A 157 -4.57 -2.78 -16.31
CA ARG A 157 -3.43 -3.17 -15.47
C ARG A 157 -2.13 -2.95 -16.22
N GLU A 158 -1.13 -2.47 -15.50
CA GLU A 158 0.24 -2.41 -15.99
C GLU A 158 0.89 -3.80 -15.94
N ILE A 159 1.40 -4.24 -17.08
CA ILE A 159 2.15 -5.50 -17.25
C ILE A 159 3.48 -5.21 -17.93
N ASP A 160 4.42 -6.16 -17.91
CA ASP A 160 5.79 -5.92 -18.40
C ASP A 160 5.84 -5.44 -19.87
N GLY A 161 4.91 -5.90 -20.70
CA GLY A 161 4.83 -5.57 -22.13
C GLY A 161 3.88 -4.42 -22.50
N GLY A 162 3.24 -3.76 -21.52
CA GLY A 162 2.24 -2.72 -21.78
C GLY A 162 1.05 -2.80 -20.83
N GLU A 163 -0.16 -2.80 -21.37
CA GLU A 163 -1.40 -2.77 -20.60
C GLU A 163 -2.29 -3.98 -20.89
N GLU A 164 -2.99 -4.46 -19.88
CA GLU A 164 -4.00 -5.53 -19.98
C GLU A 164 -5.34 -5.05 -19.44
N THR A 165 -6.42 -5.24 -20.19
CA THR A 165 -7.78 -4.89 -19.73
C THR A 165 -8.53 -6.13 -19.28
N LEU A 166 -9.07 -6.11 -18.05
CA LEU A 166 -9.86 -7.19 -17.48
C LEU A 166 -11.24 -6.67 -17.03
N ALA A 167 -12.25 -7.54 -17.10
CA ALA A 167 -13.54 -7.34 -16.45
C ALA A 167 -13.64 -8.30 -15.25
N LEU A 168 -13.90 -7.75 -14.07
CA LEU A 168 -13.95 -8.50 -12.82
C LEU A 168 -15.34 -8.40 -12.21
N LYS A 169 -15.91 -9.55 -11.82
CA LYS A 169 -17.16 -9.57 -11.05
C LYS A 169 -16.92 -9.07 -9.63
N LEU A 170 -17.85 -8.27 -9.12
CA LEU A 170 -17.85 -7.88 -7.71
C LEU A 170 -18.30 -9.06 -6.81
N PRO A 171 -17.73 -9.23 -5.61
CA PRO A 171 -16.72 -8.38 -5.00
C PRO A 171 -15.32 -8.56 -5.61
N ALA A 172 -14.56 -7.46 -5.70
CA ALA A 172 -13.23 -7.45 -6.31
C ALA A 172 -12.19 -6.69 -5.47
N VAL A 173 -10.97 -7.22 -5.44
CA VAL A 173 -9.81 -6.62 -4.77
C VAL A 173 -8.86 -6.01 -5.80
N ILE A 174 -8.63 -4.70 -5.70
CA ILE A 174 -7.85 -3.93 -6.65
C ILE A 174 -6.59 -3.41 -5.95
N SER A 175 -5.43 -3.63 -6.57
CA SER A 175 -4.17 -3.01 -6.11
C SER A 175 -3.75 -1.87 -7.04
N ALA A 176 -3.58 -0.68 -6.47
CA ALA A 176 -3.30 0.54 -7.22
C ALA A 176 -1.83 0.62 -7.65
N ASP A 177 -1.58 0.83 -8.94
CA ASP A 177 -0.27 1.25 -9.44
C ASP A 177 -0.09 2.77 -9.33
N LEU A 178 1.16 3.26 -9.41
CA LEU A 178 1.46 4.68 -9.36
C LEU A 178 0.77 5.50 -10.47
N ARG A 179 0.44 4.86 -11.60
CA ARG A 179 -0.17 5.54 -12.76
C ARG A 179 -1.68 5.71 -12.67
N LEU A 180 -2.35 5.13 -11.66
CA LEU A 180 -3.81 5.13 -11.56
C LEU A 180 -4.38 6.55 -11.45
N ASN A 181 -3.78 7.39 -10.62
CA ASN A 181 -4.21 8.76 -10.41
C ASN A 181 -3.11 9.59 -9.72
N GLU A 182 -3.41 10.88 -9.53
CA GLU A 182 -2.64 11.78 -8.68
C GLU A 182 -3.46 12.07 -7.41
N PRO A 183 -2.96 11.69 -6.21
CA PRO A 183 -3.65 11.93 -4.96
C PRO A 183 -3.85 13.43 -4.69
N ARG A 184 -5.05 13.80 -4.22
CA ARG A 184 -5.36 15.20 -3.92
C ARG A 184 -4.56 15.72 -2.72
N PHE A 185 -4.24 17.01 -2.75
CA PHE A 185 -3.72 17.71 -1.58
C PHE A 185 -4.83 17.96 -0.55
N VAL A 186 -4.56 17.60 0.71
CA VAL A 186 -5.51 17.79 1.80
C VAL A 186 -5.47 19.22 2.32
N LYS A 187 -6.60 19.93 2.22
CA LYS A 187 -6.73 21.31 2.74
C LYS A 187 -6.94 21.33 4.26
N LEU A 188 -6.45 22.39 4.94
CA LEU A 188 -6.59 22.57 6.40
C LEU A 188 -8.03 22.35 6.95
N PRO A 189 -9.11 22.83 6.30
CA PRO A 189 -10.47 22.57 6.79
C PRO A 189 -10.84 21.08 6.82
N ASN A 190 -10.33 20.29 5.88
CA ASN A 190 -10.57 18.86 5.81
C ASN A 190 -9.84 18.12 6.92
N ILE A 191 -8.61 18.54 7.26
CA ILE A 191 -7.85 18.01 8.40
C ILE A 191 -8.61 18.23 9.71
N MET A 192 -9.21 19.42 9.89
CA MET A 192 -10.01 19.73 11.08
C MET A 192 -11.30 18.89 11.15
N THR A 193 -11.95 18.67 10.01
CA THR A 193 -13.15 17.82 9.93
C THR A 193 -12.82 16.34 10.17
N ALA A 194 -11.67 15.86 9.68
CA ALA A 194 -11.21 14.48 9.86
C ALA A 194 -11.00 14.07 11.32
N LYS A 195 -10.66 15.02 12.21
CA LYS A 195 -10.58 14.77 13.65
C LYS A 195 -11.92 14.39 14.29
N LYS A 196 -13.03 14.84 13.68
CA LYS A 196 -14.40 14.55 14.15
C LYS A 196 -15.01 13.31 13.49
N LYS A 197 -14.43 12.82 12.39
CA LYS A 197 -14.93 11.63 11.70
C LYS A 197 -14.75 10.37 12.57
N PRO A 198 -15.67 9.40 12.47
CA PRO A 198 -15.60 8.17 13.26
C PRO A 198 -14.30 7.41 12.99
N LEU A 199 -13.64 6.98 14.07
CA LEU A 199 -12.51 6.06 14.04
C LEU A 199 -12.81 4.98 15.07
N GLU A 200 -13.14 3.79 14.58
CA GLU A 200 -13.37 2.61 15.40
C GLU A 200 -12.02 1.96 15.71
N LYS A 201 -11.87 1.50 16.95
CA LYS A 201 -10.69 0.75 17.37
C LYS A 201 -11.06 -0.70 17.62
N LEU A 202 -10.31 -1.59 17.02
CA LEU A 202 -10.37 -3.03 17.20
C LEU A 202 -8.98 -3.55 17.53
N THR A 203 -8.91 -4.76 18.07
CA THR A 203 -7.69 -5.52 18.24
C THR A 203 -7.75 -6.81 17.40
N PRO A 204 -6.63 -7.48 17.15
CA PRO A 204 -6.64 -8.82 16.55
C PRO A 204 -7.53 -9.83 17.30
N ALA A 205 -7.66 -9.69 18.62
CA ALA A 205 -8.52 -10.54 19.44
C ALA A 205 -10.01 -10.33 19.13
N ASP A 206 -10.44 -9.08 18.88
CA ASP A 206 -11.83 -8.75 18.51
C ASP A 206 -12.23 -9.27 17.12
N LEU A 207 -11.23 -9.65 16.31
CA LEU A 207 -11.38 -10.21 14.97
C LEU A 207 -11.13 -11.71 14.92
N VAL A 208 -10.73 -12.32 16.04
CA VAL A 208 -10.44 -13.77 16.15
C VAL A 208 -9.47 -14.25 15.05
N ALA A 209 -8.51 -13.41 14.68
CA ALA A 209 -7.57 -13.68 13.59
C ALA A 209 -6.22 -14.14 14.15
N ASP A 210 -5.71 -15.27 13.62
CA ASP A 210 -4.36 -15.73 13.90
C ASP A 210 -3.32 -14.84 13.22
N ILE A 211 -2.60 -14.06 14.05
CA ILE A 211 -1.50 -13.18 13.65
C ILE A 211 -0.12 -13.77 13.95
N SER A 212 -0.03 -15.07 14.26
CA SER A 212 1.24 -15.71 14.62
C SER A 212 2.24 -15.59 13.45
N PRO A 213 3.47 -15.09 13.71
CA PRO A 213 4.50 -15.01 12.67
C PRO A 213 4.83 -16.39 12.11
N ARG A 214 4.99 -16.46 10.79
CA ARG A 214 5.45 -17.67 10.09
C ARG A 214 6.90 -17.55 9.64
N LEU A 215 7.42 -16.34 9.61
CA LEU A 215 8.77 -16.02 9.20
C LEU A 215 9.54 -15.43 10.38
N LYS A 216 10.81 -15.78 10.46
CA LYS A 216 11.75 -15.19 11.42
C LYS A 216 12.86 -14.51 10.64
N THR A 217 12.91 -13.19 10.70
CA THR A 217 14.04 -12.45 10.14
C THR A 217 15.29 -12.73 10.98
N VAL A 218 16.33 -13.25 10.33
CA VAL A 218 17.58 -13.64 11.02
C VAL A 218 18.52 -12.47 11.18
N LYS A 219 18.64 -11.61 10.15
CA LYS A 219 19.57 -10.49 10.13
C LYS A 219 19.20 -9.47 9.05
N PHE A 220 19.48 -8.21 9.33
CA PHE A 220 19.56 -7.13 8.36
C PHE A 220 21.02 -6.73 8.11
N ALA A 221 21.33 -6.38 6.87
CA ALA A 221 22.64 -5.89 6.48
C ALA A 221 22.50 -4.81 5.41
N GLU A 222 23.40 -3.83 5.41
CA GLU A 222 23.45 -2.86 4.33
C GLU A 222 23.84 -3.55 3.02
N PRO A 223 23.28 -3.10 1.87
CA PRO A 223 23.71 -3.60 0.57
C PRO A 223 25.19 -3.27 0.36
N LYS A 224 25.86 -4.07 -0.48
CA LYS A 224 27.27 -3.85 -0.81
C LYS A 224 27.47 -2.42 -1.34
N ALA A 225 28.33 -1.66 -0.68
CA ALA A 225 28.69 -0.33 -1.14
C ALA A 225 29.24 -0.39 -2.58
N ARG A 226 28.67 0.42 -3.47
CA ARG A 226 29.16 0.53 -4.84
C ARG A 226 30.56 1.14 -4.82
N GLN A 227 31.50 0.53 -5.53
CA GLN A 227 32.83 1.11 -5.72
C GLN A 227 32.72 2.43 -6.49
N ALA A 228 33.62 3.36 -6.21
CA ALA A 228 33.67 4.63 -6.94
C ALA A 228 33.89 4.35 -8.44
N GLY A 229 33.06 4.98 -9.27
CA GLY A 229 33.21 4.91 -10.72
C GLY A 229 34.32 5.83 -11.23
N VAL A 230 34.63 5.69 -12.51
CA VAL A 230 35.59 6.55 -13.23
C VAL A 230 34.82 7.51 -14.14
N LYS A 231 35.23 8.78 -14.17
CA LYS A 231 34.75 9.75 -15.18
C LYS A 231 35.68 9.70 -16.37
N VAL A 232 35.12 9.60 -17.57
CA VAL A 232 35.86 9.58 -18.85
C VAL A 232 35.67 10.89 -19.59
N ALA A 233 36.64 11.28 -20.40
CA ALA A 233 36.65 12.55 -21.12
C ALA A 233 35.94 12.48 -22.48
N SER A 234 35.67 11.28 -23.01
CA SER A 234 35.04 11.11 -24.32
C SER A 234 34.21 9.83 -24.44
N VAL A 235 33.34 9.80 -25.45
CA VAL A 235 32.58 8.59 -25.83
C VAL A 235 33.52 7.46 -26.28
N ALA A 236 34.61 7.79 -26.98
CA ALA A 236 35.58 6.81 -27.42
C ALA A 236 36.25 6.10 -26.23
N GLU A 237 36.69 6.88 -25.23
CA GLU A 237 37.25 6.35 -23.98
C GLU A 237 36.22 5.52 -23.21
N LEU A 238 34.95 5.92 -23.19
CA LEU A 238 33.88 5.13 -22.59
C LEU A 238 33.77 3.76 -23.26
N VAL A 239 33.68 3.71 -24.60
CA VAL A 239 33.54 2.45 -25.36
C VAL A 239 34.78 1.57 -25.17
N GLU A 240 35.98 2.15 -25.18
CA GLU A 240 37.22 1.42 -24.92
C GLU A 240 37.20 0.76 -23.54
N LYS A 241 36.86 1.52 -22.49
CA LYS A 241 36.76 0.98 -21.13
C LYS A 241 35.65 -0.07 -21.00
N LEU A 242 34.50 0.14 -21.64
CA LEU A 242 33.40 -0.83 -21.60
C LEU A 242 33.77 -2.15 -22.30
N LYS A 243 34.51 -2.09 -23.41
CA LYS A 243 34.94 -3.27 -24.17
C LYS A 243 36.12 -4.00 -23.50
N ASN A 244 37.14 -3.27 -23.06
CA ASN A 244 38.41 -3.85 -22.64
C ASN A 244 38.49 -4.08 -21.12
N GLU A 245 37.99 -3.14 -20.31
CA GLU A 245 38.06 -3.23 -18.84
C GLU A 245 36.81 -3.93 -18.29
N ALA A 246 35.61 -3.44 -18.63
CA ALA A 246 34.36 -3.96 -18.08
C ALA A 246 33.82 -5.19 -18.83
N LYS A 247 34.16 -5.35 -20.11
CA LYS A 247 33.75 -6.45 -21.00
C LYS A 247 32.23 -6.68 -21.06
N VAL A 248 31.49 -5.59 -21.18
CA VAL A 248 30.00 -5.60 -21.21
C VAL A 248 29.43 -5.31 -22.60
N ILE A 249 30.29 -5.00 -23.58
CA ILE A 249 29.97 -4.79 -25.00
C ILE A 249 31.06 -5.38 -25.88
#